data_AF-A0A1G2INT1-F1
#
_entry.id   AF-A0A1G2INT1-F1
#
_cell.length_a   1.000
_cell.length_b   1.000
_cell.length_c   1.000
_cell.angle_alpha   90.00
_cell.angle_beta   90.00
_cell.angle_gamma   90.00
#
_symmetry.space_group_name_H-M   'P 1'
#
loop_
_entity.id
_entity.type
_entity.pdbx_description
1 polymer ?
#
loop_
_entity_poly.entity_id
_entity_poly.type
_entity_poly.pdbx_seq_one_letter_code
_entity_poly.pdbx_strand_id
1 'polypeptide(L)'
;MPEKFGEQPTDEPIESGDLGPFELHKKYEKHFEEYLDLTRRSDSGIDVLSQKERERFTELGYHYLQVKKNEYWAIEAFRKLQDFKGLRKVADQLLRERPDSFYMPSVLNMLEDHEGMRDLLNSGANNSYDEVFNALKNQVFAYRDKFLQENNMPRATGVINMGIDLVAIKNLSKKYNVAVPIARGGLNQGAIANLWEMPTIIVDVAAHNRKVARGKWVNPVEPEDFQGKNVLLFDKDAVTGASVKKIVKMLSRFSPASIGIYFAHNIFPKGFTRTQGLPQEIEVFCPDNAPMQEAGDAYIKAHERLGTQYGRRRLTERLFIDEAQRLEKKFPELSKSLKAYAAKRFCAFDSLNPMLPGILQVRERIISEATQIFKTHKEQLKSGLYELTELPYTSKNFGNSLEKIQPLPPEFETELIRARYQGKAKEAAEGRGVYNPHDPNNPLGAFSAARRAVKKGFDVALIVGPEGFGYEPYFLDLGMPTVAVNIPESGEGETRTIKLFDDLSALRGKKVLVVEDDIRTGATLQKLLEQIKPNEPAELDLYLGQSINYQKIENIPEDFTDTFVVKTDTVTAGIEFRDYLKSRGLKILKDQ
;
A
#
# COMPACT_ATOMS: atom_id res chain seq x y z
N MET A 1 7.33 -31.74 -47.17
CA MET A 1 8.57 -31.19 -47.75
C MET A 1 8.23 -30.57 -49.10
N PRO A 2 8.84 -29.44 -49.52
CA PRO A 2 8.73 -28.06 -49.01
C PRO A 2 8.34 -27.09 -50.16
N GLU A 3 7.94 -25.83 -49.96
CA GLU A 3 8.71 -24.56 -49.82
C GLU A 3 7.63 -23.43 -49.81
N LYS A 4 7.75 -22.21 -49.27
CA LYS A 4 8.67 -21.48 -48.39
C LYS A 4 7.84 -20.30 -47.85
N PHE A 5 8.06 -19.98 -46.57
CA PHE A 5 7.53 -18.80 -45.88
C PHE A 5 8.18 -17.52 -46.43
N GLY A 6 7.36 -16.48 -46.65
CA GLY A 6 7.83 -15.12 -46.92
C GLY A 6 8.35 -14.47 -45.64
N GLU A 7 9.65 -14.21 -45.68
CA GLU A 7 10.51 -13.24 -44.99
C GLU A 7 10.01 -12.51 -43.73
N GLN A 8 10.81 -12.70 -42.68
CA GLN A 8 10.87 -11.89 -41.46
C GLN A 8 11.28 -10.44 -41.79
N PRO A 9 10.82 -9.44 -41.02
CA PRO A 9 11.41 -8.10 -41.09
C PRO A 9 12.85 -8.19 -40.57
N THR A 10 13.78 -7.82 -41.44
CA THR A 10 15.21 -7.75 -41.14
C THR A 10 15.47 -6.69 -40.08
N ASP A 11 16.13 -7.10 -38.99
CA ASP A 11 16.84 -6.21 -38.07
C ASP A 11 17.96 -5.49 -38.83
N GLU A 12 17.66 -4.32 -39.40
CA GLU A 12 18.70 -3.37 -39.77
C GLU A 12 18.97 -2.43 -38.58
N PRO A 13 20.23 -2.33 -38.12
CA PRO A 13 20.62 -1.24 -37.24
C PRO A 13 20.47 0.06 -38.02
N ILE A 14 19.74 1.03 -37.47
CA ILE A 14 19.74 2.40 -38.00
C ILE A 14 21.20 2.89 -37.92
N GLU A 15 21.86 2.98 -39.07
CA GLU A 15 23.22 3.49 -39.20
C GLU A 15 23.29 4.92 -38.64
N SER A 16 24.23 5.15 -37.74
CA SER A 16 24.58 6.46 -37.18
C SER A 16 25.33 7.34 -38.19
N GLY A 17 24.80 7.46 -39.40
CA GLY A 17 25.49 8.06 -40.55
C GLY A 17 25.46 9.59 -40.67
N ASP A 18 24.53 10.28 -39.99
CA ASP A 18 24.27 11.71 -40.29
C ASP A 18 24.68 12.71 -39.20
N LEU A 19 25.25 12.27 -38.07
CA LEU A 19 25.60 13.16 -36.97
C LEU A 19 27.02 12.90 -36.50
N GLY A 20 27.86 13.93 -36.49
CA GLY A 20 29.23 13.83 -35.99
C GLY A 20 29.27 13.48 -34.48
N PRO A 21 30.38 12.93 -33.95
CA PRO A 21 30.50 12.55 -32.52
C PRO A 21 30.12 13.66 -31.53
N PHE A 22 30.35 14.92 -31.91
CA PHE A 22 29.98 16.11 -31.13
C PHE A 22 28.46 16.39 -31.12
N GLU A 23 27.79 16.17 -32.25
CA GLU A 23 26.33 16.32 -32.35
C GLU A 23 25.60 15.16 -31.68
N LEU A 24 26.17 13.95 -31.76
CA LEU A 24 25.73 12.80 -30.99
C LEU A 24 25.81 13.09 -29.48
N HIS A 25 26.95 13.62 -29.02
CA HIS A 25 27.16 14.00 -27.63
C HIS A 25 26.15 15.06 -27.15
N LYS A 26 25.98 16.16 -27.90
CA LYS A 26 24.97 17.20 -27.60
C LYS A 26 23.54 16.67 -27.59
N LYS A 27 23.19 15.79 -28.53
CA LYS A 27 21.87 15.16 -28.58
C LYS A 27 21.61 14.29 -27.35
N TYR A 28 22.62 13.55 -26.89
CA TYR A 28 22.53 12.74 -25.67
C TYR A 28 22.47 13.59 -24.39
N GLU A 29 23.24 14.67 -24.32
CA GLU A 29 23.21 15.62 -23.20
C GLU A 29 21.82 16.28 -23.09
N LYS A 30 21.26 16.73 -24.21
CA LYS A 30 19.90 17.29 -24.26
C LYS A 30 18.83 16.30 -23.80
N HIS A 31 18.90 15.03 -24.19
CA HIS A 31 17.95 14.01 -23.74
C HIS A 31 18.07 13.74 -22.24
N PHE A 32 19.26 13.86 -21.66
CA PHE A 32 19.47 13.67 -20.23
C PHE A 32 18.96 14.86 -19.41
N GLU A 33 19.22 16.10 -19.85
CA GLU A 33 18.66 17.30 -19.20
C GLU A 33 17.13 17.31 -19.23
N GLU A 34 16.54 16.99 -20.38
CA GLU A 34 15.09 16.85 -20.54
C GLU A 34 14.52 15.78 -19.60
N TYR A 35 15.18 14.62 -19.52
CA TYR A 35 14.80 13.55 -18.62
C TYR A 35 14.81 14.00 -17.15
N LEU A 36 15.87 14.70 -16.72
CA LEU A 36 16.00 15.16 -15.35
C LEU A 36 14.93 16.20 -14.99
N ASP A 37 14.60 17.12 -15.91
CA ASP A 37 13.53 18.09 -15.69
C ASP A 37 12.16 17.41 -15.54
N LEU A 38 11.82 16.49 -16.45
CA LEU A 38 10.55 15.75 -16.39
C LEU A 38 10.46 14.90 -15.13
N THR A 39 11.55 14.24 -14.74
CA THR A 39 11.64 13.46 -13.50
C THR A 39 11.39 14.35 -12.28
N ARG A 40 12.12 15.46 -12.15
CA ARG A 40 11.99 16.40 -11.03
C ARG A 40 10.59 16.99 -10.93
N ARG A 41 10.01 17.40 -12.06
CA ARG A 41 8.65 17.95 -12.08
C ARG A 41 7.62 16.92 -11.67
N SER A 42 7.82 15.65 -12.02
CA SER A 42 6.92 14.55 -11.64
C SER A 42 7.03 14.11 -10.16
N ASP A 43 7.92 14.70 -9.36
CA ASP A 43 8.08 14.35 -7.93
C ASP A 43 6.81 14.61 -7.12
N SER A 44 6.03 15.63 -7.47
CA SER A 44 4.73 15.93 -6.84
C SER A 44 3.55 15.13 -7.42
N GLY A 45 3.78 14.28 -8.43
CA GLY A 45 2.75 13.51 -9.13
C GLY A 45 2.84 13.65 -10.64
N ILE A 46 2.41 12.62 -11.38
CA ILE A 46 2.48 12.59 -12.86
C ILE A 46 1.49 13.56 -13.54
N ASP A 47 0.46 13.95 -12.80
CA ASP A 47 -0.62 14.85 -13.17
C ASP A 47 -0.19 16.31 -13.36
N VAL A 48 1.03 16.67 -12.94
CA VAL A 48 1.63 17.98 -13.22
C VAL A 48 2.22 18.10 -14.63
N LEU A 49 2.49 16.97 -15.28
CA LEU A 49 2.98 16.95 -16.66
C LEU A 49 1.78 17.04 -17.62
N SER A 50 1.95 17.74 -18.73
CA SER A 50 1.01 17.71 -19.85
C SER A 50 1.02 16.34 -20.55
N GLN A 51 0.02 16.07 -21.39
CA GLN A 51 -0.02 14.83 -22.16
C GLN A 51 1.24 14.63 -23.02
N LYS A 52 1.67 15.66 -23.74
CA LYS A 52 2.88 15.60 -24.59
C LYS A 52 4.14 15.33 -23.78
N GLU A 53 4.27 15.93 -22.60
CA GLU A 53 5.39 15.70 -21.70
C GLU A 53 5.40 14.26 -21.16
N ARG A 54 4.23 13.69 -20.85
CA ARG A 54 4.13 12.28 -20.45
C ARG A 54 4.51 11.33 -21.58
N GLU A 55 4.01 11.56 -22.79
CA GLU A 55 4.38 10.78 -23.99
C GLU A 55 5.90 10.84 -24.21
N ARG A 56 6.47 12.03 -24.12
CA ARG A 56 7.91 12.24 -24.23
C ARG A 56 8.71 11.55 -23.12
N PHE A 57 8.22 11.59 -21.89
CA PHE A 57 8.87 10.90 -20.78
C PHE A 57 8.84 9.38 -20.97
N THR A 58 7.74 8.83 -21.50
CA THR A 58 7.65 7.42 -21.88
C THR A 58 8.68 7.05 -22.95
N GLU A 59 8.83 7.86 -24.00
CA GLU A 59 9.87 7.66 -25.03
C GLU A 59 11.27 7.62 -24.44
N LEU A 60 11.58 8.56 -23.53
CA LEU A 60 12.88 8.61 -22.84
C LEU A 60 13.09 7.35 -21.97
N GLY A 61 12.07 6.87 -21.27
CA GLY A 61 12.13 5.61 -20.52
C GLY A 61 12.50 4.41 -21.41
N TYR A 62 11.85 4.29 -22.57
CA TYR A 62 12.19 3.26 -23.56
C TYR A 62 13.58 3.45 -24.17
N HIS A 63 14.01 4.70 -24.42
CA HIS A 63 15.35 5.01 -24.88
C HIS A 63 16.41 4.53 -23.87
N TYR A 64 16.21 4.77 -22.57
CA TYR A 64 17.13 4.28 -21.54
C TYR A 64 17.16 2.76 -21.44
N LEU A 65 16.01 2.11 -21.56
CA LEU A 65 15.93 0.65 -21.55
C LEU A 65 16.61 0.01 -22.76
N GLN A 66 16.25 0.44 -23.97
CA GLN A 66 16.58 -0.26 -25.20
C GLN A 66 17.89 0.19 -25.83
N VAL A 67 18.16 1.51 -25.82
CA VAL A 67 19.32 2.12 -26.51
C VAL A 67 20.48 2.29 -25.55
N LYS A 68 20.25 2.90 -24.38
CA LYS A 68 21.33 3.13 -23.40
C LYS A 68 21.64 1.94 -22.52
N LYS A 69 20.76 0.92 -22.50
CA LYS A 69 20.88 -0.26 -21.63
C LYS A 69 21.11 0.13 -20.16
N ASN A 70 20.36 1.12 -19.70
CA ASN A 70 20.42 1.64 -18.33
C ASN A 70 19.08 1.42 -17.64
N GLU A 71 19.01 0.36 -16.83
CA GLU A 71 17.78 -0.04 -16.16
C GLU A 71 17.36 0.94 -15.07
N TYR A 72 18.30 1.55 -14.35
CA TYR A 72 17.97 2.50 -13.29
C TYR A 72 17.12 3.66 -13.81
N TRP A 73 17.56 4.32 -14.88
CA TRP A 73 16.81 5.44 -15.45
C TRP A 73 15.50 5.02 -16.13
N ALA A 74 15.47 3.82 -16.72
CA ALA A 74 14.22 3.27 -17.28
C ALA A 74 13.19 2.98 -16.18
N ILE A 75 13.60 2.32 -15.09
CA ILE A 75 12.76 2.01 -13.93
C ILE A 75 12.22 3.29 -13.31
N GLU A 76 13.08 4.30 -13.09
CA GLU A 76 12.65 5.57 -12.53
C GLU A 76 11.60 6.26 -13.40
N ALA A 77 11.78 6.30 -14.72
CA ALA A 77 10.78 6.86 -15.63
C ALA A 77 9.44 6.12 -15.55
N PHE A 78 9.47 4.79 -15.72
CA PHE A 78 8.24 3.99 -15.72
C PHE A 78 7.54 4.00 -14.36
N ARG A 79 8.29 4.07 -13.25
CA ARG A 79 7.74 4.25 -11.90
C ARG A 79 6.98 5.57 -11.79
N LYS A 80 7.60 6.69 -12.20
CA LYS A 80 6.97 8.02 -12.15
C LYS A 80 5.74 8.11 -13.05
N LEU A 81 5.81 7.51 -14.24
CA LEU A 81 4.71 7.43 -15.20
C LEU A 81 3.60 6.46 -14.81
N GLN A 82 3.81 5.64 -13.76
CA GLN A 82 2.93 4.53 -13.42
C GLN A 82 2.71 3.59 -14.63
N ASP A 83 3.78 3.38 -15.41
CA ASP A 83 3.79 2.52 -16.59
C ASP A 83 4.18 1.08 -16.23
N PHE A 84 3.19 0.30 -15.79
CA PHE A 84 3.37 -1.11 -15.43
C PHE A 84 3.79 -1.97 -16.63
N LYS A 85 3.45 -1.59 -17.87
CA LYS A 85 3.90 -2.32 -19.08
C LYS A 85 5.39 -2.07 -19.32
N GLY A 86 5.85 -0.84 -19.16
CA GLY A 86 7.26 -0.47 -19.17
C GLY A 86 8.05 -1.23 -18.09
N LEU A 87 7.58 -1.20 -16.84
CA LEU A 87 8.18 -1.95 -15.73
C LEU A 87 8.24 -3.46 -16.00
N ARG A 88 7.17 -4.04 -16.58
CA ARG A 88 7.15 -5.46 -16.96
C ARG A 88 8.21 -5.80 -18.00
N LYS A 89 8.39 -4.96 -19.02
CA LYS A 89 9.46 -5.15 -20.01
C LYS A 89 10.85 -5.12 -19.38
N VAL A 90 11.08 -4.24 -18.39
CA VAL A 90 12.33 -4.23 -17.62
C VAL A 90 12.51 -5.56 -16.88
N ALA A 91 11.49 -6.04 -16.15
CA ALA A 91 11.55 -7.31 -15.43
C ALA A 91 11.85 -8.48 -16.38
N ASP A 92 11.13 -8.58 -17.50
CA ASP A 92 11.30 -9.68 -18.47
C ASP A 92 12.68 -9.63 -19.16
N GLN A 93 13.25 -8.44 -19.36
CA GLN A 93 14.62 -8.31 -19.86
C GLN A 93 15.64 -8.74 -18.81
N LEU A 94 15.51 -8.24 -17.57
CA LEU A 94 16.41 -8.60 -16.48
C LEU A 94 16.36 -10.11 -16.18
N LEU A 95 15.18 -10.75 -16.22
CA LEU A 95 15.04 -12.19 -15.95
C LEU A 95 15.81 -13.03 -16.99
N ARG A 96 15.83 -12.57 -18.24
CA ARG A 96 16.52 -13.25 -19.35
C ARG A 96 18.02 -13.01 -19.35
N GLU A 97 18.44 -11.78 -19.06
CA GLU A 97 19.84 -11.35 -19.27
C GLU A 97 20.67 -11.41 -17.98
N ARG A 98 20.08 -11.01 -16.84
CA ARG A 98 20.75 -10.81 -15.55
C ARG A 98 19.79 -11.05 -14.37
N PRO A 99 19.36 -12.31 -14.13
CA PRO A 99 18.39 -12.63 -13.08
C PRO A 99 18.92 -12.31 -11.67
N ASP A 100 20.23 -12.17 -11.50
CA ASP A 100 20.93 -11.74 -10.28
C ASP A 100 21.01 -10.21 -10.11
N SER A 101 20.39 -9.45 -11.03
CA SER A 101 20.36 -7.99 -11.00
C SER A 101 19.78 -7.46 -9.69
N PHE A 102 20.52 -6.55 -9.07
CA PHE A 102 20.10 -5.78 -7.89
C PHE A 102 18.75 -5.06 -8.08
N TYR A 103 18.40 -4.69 -9.31
CA TYR A 103 17.16 -3.99 -9.60
C TYR A 103 15.94 -4.91 -9.68
N MET A 104 16.13 -6.22 -9.89
CA MET A 104 15.03 -7.15 -10.12
C MET A 104 14.02 -7.18 -8.97
N PRO A 105 14.43 -7.36 -7.69
CA PRO A 105 13.49 -7.31 -6.56
C PRO A 105 12.66 -6.02 -6.51
N SER A 106 13.29 -4.89 -6.78
CA SER A 106 12.65 -3.58 -6.75
C SER A 106 11.54 -3.48 -7.81
N VAL A 107 11.84 -3.92 -9.04
CA VAL A 107 10.86 -3.91 -10.15
C VAL A 107 9.69 -4.85 -9.89
N LEU A 108 9.95 -6.06 -9.41
CA LEU A 108 8.89 -7.02 -9.06
C LEU A 108 8.01 -6.49 -7.91
N ASN A 109 8.60 -5.84 -6.92
CA ASN A 109 7.85 -5.16 -5.85
C ASN A 109 6.97 -4.02 -6.39
N MET A 110 7.47 -3.18 -7.31
CA MET A 110 6.66 -2.13 -7.94
C MET A 110 5.49 -2.69 -8.75
N LEU A 111 5.68 -3.84 -9.39
CA LEU A 111 4.64 -4.55 -10.13
C LEU A 111 3.65 -5.30 -9.22
N GLU A 112 4.00 -5.47 -7.94
CA GLU A 112 3.37 -6.39 -6.98
C GLU A 112 3.33 -7.85 -7.48
N ASP A 113 4.39 -8.27 -8.18
CA ASP A 113 4.53 -9.59 -8.76
C ASP A 113 5.13 -10.58 -7.74
N HIS A 114 4.26 -11.00 -6.83
CA HIS A 114 4.66 -11.88 -5.72
C HIS A 114 5.03 -13.30 -6.17
N GLU A 115 4.45 -13.82 -7.25
CA GLU A 115 4.83 -15.15 -7.78
C GLU A 115 6.15 -15.05 -8.56
N GLY A 116 6.38 -14.00 -9.34
CA GLY A 116 7.70 -13.74 -9.93
C GLY A 116 8.79 -13.58 -8.86
N MET A 117 8.47 -12.92 -7.74
CA MET A 117 9.38 -12.81 -6.59
C MET A 117 9.65 -14.18 -5.94
N ARG A 118 8.61 -15.02 -5.80
CA ARG A 118 8.74 -16.38 -5.28
C ARG A 118 9.68 -17.21 -6.15
N ASP A 119 9.51 -17.17 -7.46
CA ASP A 119 10.33 -17.92 -8.42
C ASP A 119 11.78 -17.43 -8.40
N LEU A 120 12.00 -16.12 -8.37
CA LEU A 120 13.33 -15.51 -8.21
C LEU A 120 14.02 -16.03 -6.94
N LEU A 121 13.35 -15.98 -5.79
CA LEU A 121 13.92 -16.45 -4.52
C LEU A 121 14.20 -17.96 -4.51
N ASN A 122 13.34 -18.77 -5.12
CA ASN A 122 13.52 -20.22 -5.18
C ASN A 122 14.61 -20.64 -6.18
N SER A 123 14.90 -19.83 -7.19
CA SER A 123 15.99 -20.08 -8.15
C SER A 123 17.39 -19.96 -7.52
N GLY A 124 17.51 -19.25 -6.38
CA GLY A 124 18.79 -18.93 -5.76
C GLY A 124 19.59 -17.83 -6.48
N ALA A 125 19.04 -17.21 -7.53
CA ALA A 125 19.68 -16.11 -8.25
C ALA A 125 19.72 -14.80 -7.46
N ASN A 126 18.87 -14.65 -6.43
CA ASN A 126 18.83 -13.44 -5.61
C ASN A 126 19.94 -13.43 -4.56
N ASN A 127 20.76 -12.38 -4.58
CA ASN A 127 21.82 -12.17 -3.60
C ASN A 127 21.39 -11.25 -2.44
N SER A 128 20.18 -10.70 -2.45
CA SER A 128 19.72 -9.67 -1.50
C SER A 128 18.36 -10.02 -0.88
N TYR A 129 18.35 -10.85 0.16
CA TYR A 129 17.11 -11.21 0.89
C TYR A 129 16.52 -10.03 1.64
N ASP A 130 17.35 -9.15 2.19
CA ASP A 130 16.91 -7.98 2.95
C ASP A 130 16.01 -7.06 2.11
N GLU A 131 16.39 -6.81 0.84
CA GLU A 131 15.64 -5.93 -0.06
C GLU A 131 14.30 -6.53 -0.48
N VAL A 132 14.29 -7.82 -0.79
CA VAL A 132 13.05 -8.53 -1.14
C VAL A 132 12.04 -8.48 0.00
N PHE A 133 12.50 -8.75 1.23
CA PHE A 133 11.64 -8.81 2.40
C PHE A 133 11.40 -7.45 3.06
N ASN A 134 12.01 -6.37 2.56
CA ASN A 134 11.80 -5.03 3.10
C ASN A 134 10.31 -4.59 3.06
N ALA A 135 9.53 -5.09 2.09
CA ALA A 135 8.08 -4.87 2.02
C ALA A 135 7.31 -5.38 3.24
N LEU A 136 7.88 -6.32 4.00
CA LEU A 136 7.30 -6.92 5.20
C LEU A 136 7.79 -6.28 6.50
N LYS A 137 8.78 -5.37 6.42
CA LYS A 137 9.51 -4.84 7.58
C LYS A 137 8.56 -4.31 8.66
N ASN A 138 7.66 -3.41 8.30
CA ASN A 138 6.77 -2.77 9.28
C ASN A 138 5.87 -3.79 9.99
N GLN A 139 5.35 -4.79 9.27
CA GLN A 139 4.51 -5.83 9.83
C GLN A 139 5.29 -6.80 10.71
N VAL A 140 6.53 -7.16 10.33
CA VAL A 140 7.43 -7.96 11.18
C VAL A 140 7.72 -7.24 12.49
N PHE A 141 8.05 -5.95 12.43
CA PHE A 141 8.33 -5.16 13.64
C PHE A 141 7.10 -4.98 14.53
N ALA A 142 5.92 -4.71 13.95
CA ALA A 142 4.67 -4.65 14.70
C ALA A 142 4.31 -5.98 15.37
N TYR A 143 4.50 -7.10 14.66
CA TYR A 143 4.32 -8.44 15.22
C TYR A 143 5.30 -8.72 16.37
N ARG A 144 6.58 -8.36 16.18
CA ARG A 144 7.63 -8.46 17.20
C ARG A 144 7.27 -7.66 18.45
N ASP A 145 6.80 -6.43 18.30
CA ASP A 145 6.43 -5.57 19.42
C ASP A 145 5.27 -6.17 20.22
N LYS A 146 4.25 -6.70 19.53
CA LYS A 146 3.14 -7.43 20.16
C LYS A 146 3.63 -8.66 20.92
N PHE A 147 4.49 -9.49 20.30
CA PHE A 147 5.08 -10.67 20.93
C PHE A 147 5.85 -10.31 22.22
N LEU A 148 6.64 -9.22 22.18
CA LEU A 148 7.38 -8.74 23.34
C LEU A 148 6.44 -8.28 24.46
N GLN A 149 5.38 -7.53 24.11
CA GLN A 149 4.37 -7.06 25.06
C GLN A 149 3.65 -8.22 25.74
N GLU A 150 3.18 -9.20 24.97
CA GLU A 150 2.47 -10.39 25.48
C GLU A 150 3.34 -11.23 26.45
N ASN A 151 4.66 -11.16 26.30
CA ASN A 151 5.62 -11.88 27.14
C ASN A 151 6.28 -11.00 28.22
N ASN A 152 5.79 -9.79 28.48
CA ASN A 152 6.34 -8.84 29.46
C ASN A 152 7.84 -8.55 29.27
N MET A 153 8.29 -8.50 28.00
CA MET A 153 9.69 -8.24 27.64
C MET A 153 9.83 -6.80 27.10
N PRO A 154 10.47 -5.87 27.83
CA PRO A 154 10.46 -4.47 27.45
C PRO A 154 11.36 -4.12 26.25
N ARG A 155 12.32 -4.99 25.89
CA ARG A 155 13.28 -4.72 24.82
C ARG A 155 13.97 -5.97 24.29
N ALA A 156 14.12 -6.05 22.98
CA ALA A 156 15.06 -6.93 22.28
C ALA A 156 16.35 -6.17 21.90
N THR A 157 17.49 -6.84 21.96
CA THR A 157 18.83 -6.24 21.71
C THR A 157 19.60 -6.87 20.56
N GLY A 158 19.11 -7.98 19.99
CA GLY A 158 19.66 -8.55 18.77
C GLY A 158 19.26 -7.75 17.53
N VAL A 159 19.84 -8.11 16.39
CA VAL A 159 19.41 -7.63 15.07
C VAL A 159 18.29 -8.52 14.52
N ILE A 160 17.61 -8.06 13.47
CA ILE A 160 16.79 -8.91 12.58
C ILE A 160 17.49 -8.85 11.23
N ASN A 161 17.95 -9.99 10.72
CA ASN A 161 18.42 -10.09 9.33
C ASN A 161 17.19 -10.36 8.47
N MET A 162 16.67 -9.32 7.81
CA MET A 162 15.38 -9.37 7.15
C MET A 162 15.43 -10.38 5.99
N GLY A 163 14.38 -11.19 5.85
CA GLY A 163 14.35 -12.29 4.89
C GLY A 163 15.18 -13.50 5.31
N ILE A 164 16.46 -13.35 5.67
CA ILE A 164 17.31 -14.48 6.11
C ILE A 164 16.70 -15.16 7.32
N ASP A 165 16.39 -14.40 8.38
CA ASP A 165 15.83 -14.97 9.61
C ASP A 165 14.45 -15.62 9.32
N LEU A 166 13.63 -15.00 8.47
CA LEU A 166 12.31 -15.53 8.10
C LEU A 166 12.41 -16.88 7.38
N VAL A 167 13.32 -16.99 6.41
CA VAL A 167 13.55 -18.23 5.63
C VAL A 167 14.20 -19.30 6.50
N ALA A 168 15.30 -18.96 7.17
CA ALA A 168 16.08 -19.89 7.98
C ALA A 168 15.23 -20.51 9.09
N ILE A 169 14.50 -19.68 9.85
CA ILE A 169 13.72 -20.16 10.99
C ILE A 169 12.51 -20.98 10.53
N LYS A 170 11.87 -20.64 9.39
CA LYS A 170 10.84 -21.49 8.78
C LYS A 170 11.38 -22.87 8.41
N ASN A 171 12.60 -22.95 7.89
CA ASN A 171 13.16 -24.25 7.50
C ASN A 171 13.64 -25.03 8.72
N LEU A 172 14.20 -24.36 9.73
CA LEU A 172 14.58 -24.97 11.00
C LEU A 172 13.35 -25.47 11.79
N SER A 173 12.19 -24.83 11.67
CA SER A 173 10.95 -25.30 12.32
C SER A 173 10.46 -26.65 11.81
N LYS A 174 10.95 -27.13 10.65
CA LYS A 174 10.70 -28.51 10.18
C LYS A 174 11.46 -29.56 11.00
N LYS A 175 12.58 -29.18 11.63
CA LYS A 175 13.48 -30.06 12.41
C LYS A 175 13.31 -29.88 13.92
N TYR A 176 13.13 -28.63 14.37
CA TYR A 176 13.00 -28.26 15.77
C TYR A 176 11.55 -28.00 16.14
N ASN A 177 11.13 -28.51 17.30
CA ASN A 177 9.75 -28.47 17.75
C ASN A 177 9.47 -27.30 18.69
N VAL A 178 10.48 -26.77 19.38
CA VAL A 178 10.32 -25.74 20.42
C VAL A 178 11.42 -24.71 20.29
N ALA A 179 11.03 -23.44 20.34
CA ALA A 179 11.91 -22.28 20.28
C ALA A 179 12.21 -21.77 21.70
N VAL A 180 13.48 -21.55 22.01
CA VAL A 180 13.92 -20.97 23.29
C VAL A 180 14.80 -19.74 23.04
N PRO A 181 14.19 -18.56 22.91
CA PRO A 181 14.94 -17.32 22.79
C PRO A 181 15.59 -16.90 24.12
N ILE A 182 16.87 -16.55 24.04
CA ILE A 182 17.67 -16.08 25.16
C ILE A 182 17.52 -14.57 25.26
N ALA A 183 16.87 -14.11 26.33
CA ALA A 183 16.70 -12.69 26.56
C ALA A 183 18.06 -12.03 26.89
N ARG A 184 18.38 -10.88 26.30
CA ARG A 184 17.59 -10.07 25.34
C ARG A 184 18.06 -10.22 23.89
N GLY A 185 19.08 -11.04 23.63
CA GLY A 185 19.73 -11.17 22.34
C GLY A 185 18.86 -11.86 21.30
N GLY A 186 18.29 -13.03 21.64
CA GLY A 186 17.53 -13.86 20.72
C GLY A 186 16.03 -13.59 20.62
N LEU A 187 15.52 -12.55 21.30
CA LEU A 187 14.07 -12.29 21.35
C LEU A 187 13.46 -11.98 19.98
N ASN A 188 14.20 -11.32 19.10
CA ASN A 188 13.73 -11.01 17.76
C ASN A 188 13.51 -12.29 16.93
N GLN A 189 14.48 -13.22 16.96
CA GLN A 189 14.36 -14.52 16.29
C GLN A 189 13.31 -15.39 16.98
N GLY A 190 13.15 -15.28 18.30
CA GLY A 190 12.04 -15.90 19.03
C GLY A 190 10.66 -15.45 18.53
N ALA A 191 10.47 -14.15 18.25
CA ALA A 191 9.25 -13.65 17.65
C ALA A 191 9.02 -14.23 16.24
N ILE A 192 10.08 -14.39 15.44
CA ILE A 192 9.99 -15.02 14.11
C ILE A 192 9.67 -16.52 14.22
N ALA A 193 10.24 -17.23 15.20
CA ALA A 193 9.89 -18.63 15.45
C ALA A 193 8.41 -18.77 15.83
N ASN A 194 7.91 -17.86 16.68
CA ASN A 194 6.50 -17.80 17.05
C ASN A 194 5.58 -17.49 15.85
N LEU A 195 6.00 -16.61 14.94
CA LEU A 195 5.31 -16.36 13.66
C LEU A 195 5.14 -17.64 12.83
N TRP A 196 6.12 -18.54 12.90
CA TRP A 196 6.09 -19.87 12.27
C TRP A 196 5.44 -20.96 13.13
N GLU A 197 4.65 -20.57 14.13
CA GLU A 197 3.92 -21.46 15.05
C GLU A 197 4.81 -22.42 15.85
N MET A 198 6.09 -22.12 16.00
CA MET A 198 6.91 -22.85 16.97
C MET A 198 6.48 -22.44 18.38
N PRO A 199 6.07 -23.38 19.25
CA PRO A 199 5.97 -23.13 20.68
C PRO A 199 7.23 -22.42 21.17
N THR A 200 7.07 -21.25 21.78
CA THR A 200 8.18 -20.35 22.09
C THR A 200 8.21 -20.07 23.59
N ILE A 201 9.29 -20.47 24.25
CA ILE A 201 9.46 -20.35 25.71
C ILE A 201 10.70 -19.52 25.99
N ILE A 202 10.53 -18.35 26.62
CA ILE A 202 11.61 -17.39 26.82
C ILE A 202 12.40 -17.72 28.08
N VAL A 203 13.72 -17.61 27.98
CA VAL A 203 14.64 -17.72 29.12
C VAL A 203 15.44 -16.42 29.29
N ASP A 204 15.50 -15.90 30.51
CA ASP A 204 16.34 -14.75 30.86
C ASP A 204 17.63 -15.24 31.51
N VAL A 205 18.75 -14.96 30.85
CA VAL A 205 20.09 -15.36 31.31
C VAL A 205 20.98 -14.14 31.50
N ALA A 206 21.37 -13.95 32.76
CA ALA A 206 22.30 -12.90 33.14
C ALA A 206 23.69 -13.52 33.39
N ALA A 207 24.57 -13.39 32.38
CA ALA A 207 25.96 -13.86 32.39
C ALA A 207 27.01 -12.73 32.44
N HIS A 208 26.67 -11.51 31.98
CA HIS A 208 27.63 -10.39 31.92
C HIS A 208 28.03 -9.92 33.33
N ASN A 209 29.33 -9.64 33.53
CA ASN A 209 29.94 -9.22 34.81
C ASN A 209 29.71 -10.20 35.98
N ARG A 210 29.55 -11.50 35.69
CA ARG A 210 29.32 -12.53 36.71
C ARG A 210 30.29 -13.69 36.57
N LYS A 211 30.75 -14.21 37.71
CA LYS A 211 31.54 -15.45 37.80
C LYS A 211 30.72 -16.69 37.40
N VAL A 212 29.40 -16.67 37.63
CA VAL A 212 28.47 -17.77 37.29
C VAL A 212 27.20 -17.20 36.67
N ALA A 213 26.84 -17.69 35.48
CA ALA A 213 25.60 -17.30 34.81
C ALA A 213 24.36 -17.76 35.59
N ARG A 214 23.39 -16.86 35.76
CA ARG A 214 22.08 -17.16 36.35
C ARG A 214 21.02 -17.11 35.26
N GLY A 215 20.12 -18.10 35.26
CA GLY A 215 19.04 -18.22 34.29
C GLY A 215 17.71 -18.44 35.00
N LYS A 216 16.64 -17.84 34.48
CA LYS A 216 15.26 -18.06 34.91
C LYS A 216 14.36 -18.19 33.68
N TRP A 217 13.37 -19.07 33.74
CA TRP A 217 12.31 -19.08 32.73
C TRP A 217 11.43 -17.85 32.93
N VAL A 218 11.08 -17.19 31.83
CA VAL A 218 10.16 -16.04 31.85
C VAL A 218 8.72 -16.55 31.86
N ASN A 219 8.45 -17.58 31.05
CA ASN A 219 7.18 -18.30 31.04
C ASN A 219 7.23 -19.47 32.04
N PRO A 220 6.08 -19.94 32.58
CA PRO A 220 5.99 -21.24 33.23
C PRO A 220 6.48 -22.35 32.30
N VAL A 221 7.09 -23.39 32.87
CA VAL A 221 7.65 -24.52 32.13
C VAL A 221 7.26 -25.81 32.83
N GLU A 222 6.68 -26.72 32.06
CA GLU A 222 6.36 -28.08 32.45
C GLU A 222 7.29 -29.09 31.73
N PRO A 223 7.43 -30.33 32.24
CA PRO A 223 8.26 -31.34 31.58
C PRO A 223 7.87 -31.63 30.13
N GLU A 224 6.58 -31.63 29.81
CA GLU A 224 6.07 -31.94 28.47
C GLU A 224 6.47 -30.91 27.40
N ASP A 225 6.85 -29.69 27.83
CA ASP A 225 7.33 -28.64 26.94
C ASP A 225 8.64 -29.04 26.25
N PHE A 226 9.46 -29.88 26.88
CA PHE A 226 10.80 -30.21 26.38
C PHE A 226 11.09 -31.70 26.26
N GLN A 227 10.38 -32.57 26.99
CA GLN A 227 10.66 -34.00 27.00
C GLN A 227 10.54 -34.63 25.61
N GLY A 228 11.66 -35.21 25.14
CA GLY A 228 11.74 -35.82 23.81
C GLY A 228 11.60 -34.84 22.64
N LYS A 229 11.62 -33.52 22.87
CA LYS A 229 11.52 -32.49 21.83
C LYS A 229 12.89 -32.08 21.30
N ASN A 230 12.96 -31.67 20.04
CA ASN A 230 14.11 -30.99 19.47
C ASN A 230 14.00 -29.49 19.77
N VAL A 231 14.92 -28.95 20.56
CA VAL A 231 14.88 -27.57 21.04
C VAL A 231 15.84 -26.70 20.23
N LEU A 232 15.36 -25.55 19.74
CA LEU A 232 16.18 -24.55 19.06
C LEU A 232 16.34 -23.31 19.93
N LEU A 233 17.58 -23.05 20.36
CA LEU A 233 17.94 -21.84 21.09
C LEU A 233 18.13 -20.67 20.13
N PHE A 234 17.86 -19.45 20.59
CA PHE A 234 18.18 -18.22 19.85
C PHE A 234 18.99 -17.25 20.69
N ASP A 235 20.09 -16.72 20.15
CA ASP A 235 20.83 -15.59 20.73
C ASP A 235 21.34 -14.66 19.63
N LYS A 236 21.83 -13.47 19.98
CA LYS A 236 22.44 -12.59 18.99
C LYS A 236 23.84 -13.08 18.60
N ASP A 237 24.63 -13.51 19.58
CA ASP A 237 26.02 -13.97 19.43
C ASP A 237 26.46 -14.83 20.62
N ALA A 238 27.64 -15.42 20.53
CA ALA A 238 28.33 -16.04 21.66
C ALA A 238 29.75 -15.49 21.77
N VAL A 239 30.11 -14.92 22.92
CA VAL A 239 31.50 -14.51 23.21
C VAL A 239 32.26 -15.61 23.96
N THR A 240 31.69 -16.10 25.06
CA THR A 240 32.26 -17.16 25.90
C THR A 240 31.43 -18.44 25.92
N GLY A 241 30.21 -18.42 25.38
CA GLY A 241 29.24 -19.51 25.45
C GLY A 241 28.56 -19.70 26.82
N ALA A 242 28.85 -18.84 27.81
CA ALA A 242 28.35 -19.01 29.18
C ALA A 242 26.81 -19.06 29.28
N SER A 243 26.11 -18.21 28.51
CA SER A 243 24.64 -18.20 28.47
C SER A 243 24.09 -19.52 27.94
N VAL A 244 24.65 -20.01 26.83
CA VAL A 244 24.25 -21.27 26.18
C VAL A 244 24.48 -22.46 27.12
N LYS A 245 25.67 -22.58 27.74
CA LYS A 245 25.95 -23.64 28.73
C LYS A 245 24.95 -23.63 29.89
N LYS A 246 24.56 -22.44 30.36
CA LYS A 246 23.60 -22.31 31.46
C LYS A 246 22.23 -22.85 31.06
N ILE A 247 21.76 -22.55 29.85
CA ILE A 247 20.45 -23.00 29.38
C ILE A 247 20.45 -24.49 29.10
N VAL A 248 21.51 -25.03 28.51
CA VAL A 248 21.65 -26.47 28.27
C VAL A 248 21.55 -27.24 29.59
N LYS A 249 22.19 -26.74 30.66
CA LYS A 249 22.05 -27.31 32.02
C LYS A 249 20.64 -27.16 32.60
N MET A 250 19.90 -26.11 32.23
CA MET A 250 18.49 -25.96 32.65
C MET A 250 17.59 -26.95 31.90
N LEU A 251 17.79 -27.08 30.59
CA LEU A 251 17.05 -27.98 29.71
C LEU A 251 17.32 -29.45 29.99
N SER A 252 18.54 -29.83 30.42
CA SER A 252 18.89 -31.23 30.67
C SER A 252 18.01 -31.93 31.72
N ARG A 253 17.31 -31.16 32.56
CA ARG A 253 16.36 -31.69 33.55
C ARG A 253 15.08 -32.23 32.93
N PHE A 254 14.77 -31.83 31.70
CA PHE A 254 13.56 -32.20 30.99
C PHE A 254 13.83 -33.23 29.87
N SER A 255 15.08 -33.67 29.70
CA SER A 255 15.47 -34.69 28.71
C SER A 255 14.99 -34.40 27.26
N PRO A 256 15.40 -33.26 26.65
CA PRO A 256 15.13 -33.00 25.25
C PRO A 256 15.85 -34.02 24.35
N ALA A 257 15.28 -34.31 23.18
CA ALA A 257 15.88 -35.23 22.21
C ALA A 257 17.14 -34.64 21.55
N SER A 258 17.13 -33.34 21.27
CA SER A 258 18.30 -32.61 20.75
C SER A 258 18.21 -31.12 21.08
N ILE A 259 19.36 -30.44 21.07
CA ILE A 259 19.46 -28.99 21.24
C ILE A 259 20.30 -28.42 20.10
N GLY A 260 19.72 -27.50 19.32
CA GLY A 260 20.43 -26.65 18.36
C GLY A 260 20.43 -25.19 18.82
N ILE A 261 21.23 -24.35 18.17
CA ILE A 261 21.22 -22.90 18.39
C ILE A 261 21.34 -22.13 17.08
N TYR A 262 20.52 -21.09 16.93
CA TYR A 262 20.63 -20.11 15.86
C TYR A 262 21.14 -18.77 16.42
N PHE A 263 22.23 -18.27 15.85
CA PHE A 263 22.76 -16.95 16.16
C PHE A 263 22.42 -15.94 15.06
N ALA A 264 21.99 -14.74 15.45
CA ALA A 264 21.75 -13.65 14.49
C ALA A 264 23.05 -13.17 13.81
N HIS A 265 24.19 -13.29 14.47
CA HIS A 265 25.50 -12.97 13.91
C HIS A 265 26.27 -14.20 13.43
N ASN A 266 26.97 -14.03 12.30
CA ASN A 266 27.87 -15.04 11.73
C ASN A 266 29.01 -15.44 12.67
N ILE A 267 29.57 -16.61 12.41
CA ILE A 267 30.71 -17.17 13.13
C ILE A 267 31.99 -16.39 12.78
N PHE A 268 32.84 -16.13 13.78
CA PHE A 268 34.16 -15.51 13.62
C PHE A 268 35.04 -16.31 12.63
N PRO A 269 35.80 -15.67 11.72
CA PRO A 269 36.09 -14.23 11.64
C PRO A 269 35.10 -13.39 10.84
N LYS A 270 34.12 -14.01 10.17
CA LYS A 270 33.13 -13.28 9.36
C LYS A 270 32.09 -12.53 10.19
N GLY A 271 31.93 -12.89 11.46
CA GLY A 271 31.06 -12.19 12.40
C GLY A 271 31.60 -12.20 13.83
N PHE A 272 30.69 -12.09 14.81
CA PHE A 272 31.02 -11.91 16.22
C PHE A 272 30.89 -13.19 17.06
N THR A 273 30.29 -14.24 16.51
CA THR A 273 29.97 -15.48 17.23
C THR A 273 31.20 -16.39 17.34
N ARG A 274 31.57 -16.76 18.57
CA ARG A 274 32.65 -17.69 18.92
C ARG A 274 32.09 -19.01 19.43
N THR A 275 32.39 -20.10 18.74
CA THR A 275 31.81 -21.43 19.00
C THR A 275 32.67 -22.31 19.90
N GLN A 276 33.94 -21.96 20.14
CA GLN A 276 34.88 -22.78 20.94
C GLN A 276 34.40 -23.00 22.38
N GLY A 277 33.60 -22.08 22.90
CA GLY A 277 33.02 -22.16 24.23
C GLY A 277 31.68 -22.88 24.29
N LEU A 278 31.12 -23.40 23.19
CA LEU A 278 29.82 -24.07 23.19
C LEU A 278 29.96 -25.57 23.51
N PRO A 279 28.93 -26.22 24.09
CA PRO A 279 28.88 -27.68 24.17
C PRO A 279 29.04 -28.32 22.79
N GLN A 280 29.91 -29.34 22.66
CA GLN A 280 30.27 -29.95 21.38
C GLN A 280 29.10 -30.61 20.65
N GLU A 281 28.08 -31.01 21.41
CA GLU A 281 26.92 -31.77 20.91
C GLU A 281 25.83 -30.87 20.32
N ILE A 282 26.00 -29.54 20.39
CA ILE A 282 25.02 -28.58 19.88
C ILE A 282 25.32 -28.23 18.43
N GLU A 283 24.30 -28.37 17.60
CA GLU A 283 24.32 -27.92 16.21
C GLU A 283 24.15 -26.39 16.15
N VAL A 284 25.05 -25.72 15.44
CA VAL A 284 25.13 -24.25 15.39
C VAL A 284 24.74 -23.73 14.01
N PHE A 285 23.74 -22.86 13.98
CA PHE A 285 23.28 -22.13 12.82
C PHE A 285 23.53 -20.62 12.96
N CYS A 286 23.76 -19.97 11.84
CA CYS A 286 23.90 -18.54 11.66
C CYS A 286 23.53 -18.19 10.20
N PRO A 287 23.38 -16.91 9.81
CA PRO A 287 23.04 -16.52 8.44
C PRO A 287 23.82 -17.25 7.34
N ASP A 288 25.15 -17.42 7.52
CA ASP A 288 26.03 -18.04 6.51
C ASP A 288 25.83 -19.55 6.30
N ASN A 289 25.24 -20.27 7.26
CA ASN A 289 25.08 -21.73 7.17
C ASN A 289 23.65 -22.21 7.43
N ALA A 290 22.68 -21.29 7.53
CA ALA A 290 21.29 -21.62 7.77
C ALA A 290 20.66 -22.29 6.53
N PRO A 291 19.61 -23.12 6.72
CA PRO A 291 18.89 -23.71 5.60
C PRO A 291 18.04 -22.66 4.86
N MET A 292 18.40 -22.37 3.60
CA MET A 292 17.79 -21.30 2.78
C MET A 292 16.90 -21.79 1.63
N GLN A 293 16.60 -23.09 1.56
CA GLN A 293 15.71 -23.67 0.53
C GLN A 293 14.28 -23.13 0.62
N GLU A 294 13.53 -23.17 -0.49
CA GLU A 294 12.12 -22.72 -0.55
C GLU A 294 11.92 -21.28 -0.03
N ALA A 295 12.88 -20.38 -0.29
CA ALA A 295 12.83 -19.01 0.19
C ALA A 295 11.61 -18.24 -0.34
N GLY A 296 11.20 -18.50 -1.58
CA GLY A 296 9.98 -17.94 -2.16
C GLY A 296 8.73 -18.39 -1.41
N ASP A 297 8.66 -19.65 -0.98
CA ASP A 297 7.52 -20.13 -0.19
C ASP A 297 7.50 -19.51 1.20
N ALA A 298 8.67 -19.22 1.77
CA ALA A 298 8.77 -18.46 3.01
C ALA A 298 8.22 -17.04 2.84
N TYR A 299 8.56 -16.38 1.73
CA TYR A 299 8.07 -15.04 1.40
C TYR A 299 6.54 -14.99 1.32
N ILE A 300 5.93 -15.89 0.55
CA ILE A 300 4.45 -15.95 0.42
C ILE A 300 3.78 -16.24 1.77
N LYS A 301 4.29 -17.24 2.52
CA LYS A 301 3.71 -17.57 3.83
C LYS A 301 3.89 -16.45 4.85
N ALA A 302 4.99 -15.69 4.78
CA ALA A 302 5.20 -14.55 5.66
C ALA A 302 4.14 -13.46 5.40
N HIS A 303 3.84 -13.17 4.13
CA HIS A 303 2.74 -12.28 3.78
C HIS A 303 1.40 -12.71 4.38
N GLU A 304 1.06 -14.00 4.30
CA GLU A 304 -0.16 -14.60 4.88
C GLU A 304 -0.19 -14.46 6.41
N ARG A 305 0.90 -14.85 7.10
CA ARG A 305 1.01 -14.84 8.56
C ARG A 305 1.01 -13.43 9.16
N LEU A 306 1.65 -12.49 8.48
CA LEU A 306 1.75 -11.09 8.90
C LEU A 306 0.51 -10.27 8.55
N GLY A 307 -0.51 -10.87 7.92
CA GLY A 307 -1.77 -10.19 7.62
C GLY A 307 -1.63 -9.02 6.64
N THR A 308 -0.62 -9.05 5.77
CA THR A 308 -0.45 -8.05 4.71
C THR A 308 -1.65 -8.04 3.77
N GLN A 309 -1.84 -6.99 2.97
CA GLN A 309 -2.93 -6.94 1.98
C GLN A 309 -2.92 -8.15 1.05
N TYR A 310 -1.77 -8.45 0.46
CA TYR A 310 -1.59 -9.61 -0.40
C TYR A 310 -1.89 -10.92 0.34
N GLY A 311 -1.34 -11.10 1.54
CA GLY A 311 -1.56 -12.30 2.35
C GLY A 311 -3.03 -12.53 2.70
N ARG A 312 -3.74 -11.47 3.12
CA ARG A 312 -5.18 -11.54 3.42
C ARG A 312 -6.00 -11.83 2.15
N ARG A 313 -5.69 -11.19 1.02
CA ARG A 313 -6.31 -11.50 -0.28
C ARG A 313 -6.16 -12.99 -0.65
N ARG A 314 -4.96 -13.57 -0.53
CA ARG A 314 -4.73 -15.01 -0.79
C ARG A 314 -5.53 -15.91 0.15
N LEU A 315 -5.52 -15.62 1.44
CA LEU A 315 -6.26 -16.41 2.43
C LEU A 315 -7.76 -16.36 2.15
N THR A 316 -8.31 -15.17 1.85
CA THR A 316 -9.73 -15.03 1.50
C THR A 316 -10.06 -15.76 0.20
N GLU A 317 -9.24 -15.67 -0.85
CA GLU A 317 -9.45 -16.45 -2.08
C GLU A 317 -9.48 -17.95 -1.82
N ARG A 318 -8.54 -18.47 -1.03
CA ARG A 318 -8.47 -19.88 -0.67
C ARG A 318 -9.74 -20.38 0.01
N LEU A 319 -10.37 -19.56 0.87
CA LEU A 319 -11.67 -19.90 1.47
C LEU A 319 -12.74 -20.22 0.42
N PHE A 320 -12.84 -19.41 -0.64
CA PHE A 320 -13.79 -19.64 -1.73
C PHE A 320 -13.43 -20.88 -2.57
N ILE A 321 -12.14 -21.06 -2.89
CA ILE A 321 -11.69 -22.19 -3.71
C ILE A 321 -11.85 -23.52 -2.98
N ASP A 322 -11.44 -23.62 -1.73
CA ASP A 322 -11.56 -24.83 -0.92
C ASP A 322 -13.02 -25.23 -0.75
N GLU A 323 -13.90 -24.25 -0.51
CA GLU A 323 -15.34 -24.49 -0.40
C GLU A 323 -15.96 -24.91 -1.73
N ALA A 324 -15.55 -24.29 -2.84
CA ALA A 324 -16.01 -24.68 -4.17
C ALA A 324 -15.61 -26.12 -4.49
N GLN A 325 -14.40 -26.55 -4.13
CA GLN A 325 -13.94 -27.94 -4.31
C GLN A 325 -14.76 -28.91 -3.45
N ARG A 326 -15.04 -28.55 -2.19
CA ARG A 326 -15.87 -29.34 -1.28
C ARG A 326 -17.29 -29.56 -1.83
N LEU A 327 -17.86 -28.54 -2.46
CA LEU A 327 -19.23 -28.54 -2.98
C LEU A 327 -19.38 -29.12 -4.38
N GLU A 328 -18.29 -29.29 -5.14
CA GLU A 328 -18.29 -29.57 -6.58
C GLU A 328 -19.19 -30.76 -6.98
N LYS A 329 -19.18 -31.85 -6.21
CA LYS A 329 -20.00 -33.04 -6.51
C LYS A 329 -21.48 -32.87 -6.17
N LYS A 330 -21.81 -32.07 -5.15
CA LYS A 330 -23.18 -31.93 -4.62
C LYS A 330 -23.91 -30.72 -5.20
N PHE A 331 -23.19 -29.64 -5.47
CA PHE A 331 -23.72 -28.35 -5.96
C PHE A 331 -22.77 -27.76 -7.02
N PRO A 332 -22.71 -28.36 -8.22
CA PRO A 332 -21.76 -27.95 -9.26
C PRO A 332 -21.93 -26.50 -9.72
N GLU A 333 -23.19 -26.01 -9.84
CA GLU A 333 -23.44 -24.61 -10.21
C GLU A 333 -22.94 -23.63 -9.14
N LEU A 334 -23.16 -23.92 -7.85
CA LEU A 334 -22.64 -23.08 -6.77
C LEU A 334 -21.11 -23.10 -6.73
N SER A 335 -20.48 -24.27 -6.93
CA SER A 335 -19.03 -24.40 -7.07
C SER A 335 -18.49 -23.49 -8.18
N LYS A 336 -19.16 -23.48 -9.34
CA LYS A 336 -18.82 -22.62 -10.48
C LYS A 336 -18.97 -21.13 -10.14
N SER A 337 -20.08 -20.72 -9.51
CA SER A 337 -20.30 -19.33 -9.11
C SER A 337 -19.28 -18.86 -8.06
N LEU A 338 -18.88 -19.70 -7.10
CA LEU A 338 -17.83 -19.40 -6.12
C LEU A 338 -16.46 -19.16 -6.79
N LYS A 339 -16.05 -20.07 -7.68
CA LYS A 339 -14.80 -19.94 -8.46
C LYS A 339 -14.82 -18.68 -9.32
N ALA A 340 -15.93 -18.43 -10.03
CA ALA A 340 -16.08 -17.26 -10.89
C ALA A 340 -16.07 -15.94 -10.10
N TYR A 341 -16.74 -15.90 -8.94
CA TYR A 341 -16.74 -14.75 -8.04
C TYR A 341 -15.32 -14.45 -7.56
N ALA A 342 -14.62 -15.44 -7.00
CA ALA A 342 -13.26 -15.27 -6.51
C ALA A 342 -12.32 -14.78 -7.62
N ALA A 343 -12.35 -15.43 -8.79
CA ALA A 343 -11.53 -15.05 -9.93
C ALA A 343 -11.78 -13.60 -10.37
N LYS A 344 -13.04 -13.18 -10.56
CA LYS A 344 -13.39 -11.81 -10.96
C LYS A 344 -12.98 -10.78 -9.91
N ARG A 345 -13.31 -11.05 -8.64
CA ARG A 345 -13.13 -10.11 -7.52
C ARG A 345 -11.64 -9.88 -7.24
N PHE A 346 -10.85 -10.94 -7.20
CA PHE A 346 -9.43 -10.81 -6.91
C PHE A 346 -8.59 -10.43 -8.13
N CYS A 347 -9.04 -10.74 -9.36
CA CYS A 347 -8.46 -10.12 -10.56
C CYS A 347 -8.62 -8.58 -10.52
N ALA A 348 -9.79 -8.07 -10.12
CA ALA A 348 -9.99 -6.64 -9.93
C ALA A 348 -9.05 -6.06 -8.86
N PHE A 349 -8.89 -6.75 -7.72
CA PHE A 349 -7.92 -6.37 -6.67
C PHE A 349 -6.50 -6.23 -7.22
N ASP A 350 -6.02 -7.26 -7.94
CA ASP A 350 -4.64 -7.35 -8.43
C ASP A 350 -4.37 -6.33 -9.56
N SER A 351 -5.42 -5.97 -10.31
CA SER A 351 -5.38 -5.01 -11.41
C SER A 351 -5.34 -3.54 -10.97
N LEU A 352 -5.76 -3.22 -9.74
CA LEU A 352 -5.74 -1.84 -9.24
C LEU A 352 -4.29 -1.33 -9.11
N ASN A 353 -4.07 -0.06 -9.48
CA ASN A 353 -2.76 0.59 -9.42
C ASN A 353 -2.36 0.95 -7.98
N PRO A 354 -1.37 0.30 -7.36
CA PRO A 354 -1.00 0.56 -5.96
C PRO A 354 -0.41 1.96 -5.71
N MET A 355 -0.03 2.69 -6.75
CA MET A 355 0.57 4.03 -6.64
C MET A 355 -0.46 5.16 -6.59
N LEU A 356 -1.74 4.86 -6.86
CA LEU A 356 -2.80 5.88 -6.82
C LEU A 356 -3.36 6.00 -5.39
N PRO A 357 -3.48 7.22 -4.82
CA PRO A 357 -4.10 7.42 -3.50
C PRO A 357 -5.51 6.83 -3.42
N GLY A 358 -5.83 6.19 -2.28
CA GLY A 358 -7.13 5.57 -2.02
C GLY A 358 -7.22 4.09 -2.43
N ILE A 359 -6.32 3.60 -3.28
CA ILE A 359 -6.37 2.20 -3.75
C ILE A 359 -6.17 1.20 -2.61
N LEU A 360 -5.35 1.55 -1.62
CA LEU A 360 -5.19 0.74 -0.41
C LEU A 360 -6.55 0.51 0.28
N GLN A 361 -7.35 1.56 0.47
CA GLN A 361 -8.67 1.50 1.10
C GLN A 361 -9.67 0.71 0.24
N VAL A 362 -9.65 0.91 -1.08
CA VAL A 362 -10.49 0.13 -2.01
C VAL A 362 -10.18 -1.36 -1.91
N ARG A 363 -8.90 -1.72 -1.88
CA ARG A 363 -8.41 -3.10 -1.70
C ARG A 363 -8.82 -3.70 -0.35
N GLU A 364 -8.73 -2.92 0.73
CA GLU A 364 -9.23 -3.35 2.05
C GLU A 364 -10.73 -3.66 2.03
N ARG A 365 -11.53 -2.81 1.37
CA ARG A 365 -12.98 -3.00 1.25
C ARG A 365 -13.30 -4.24 0.41
N ILE A 366 -12.56 -4.50 -0.67
CA ILE A 366 -12.67 -5.74 -1.45
C ILE A 366 -12.48 -6.98 -0.57
N ILE A 367 -11.38 -7.04 0.20
CA ILE A 367 -11.06 -8.17 1.09
C ILE A 367 -12.12 -8.32 2.18
N SER A 368 -12.52 -7.21 2.81
CA SER A 368 -13.45 -7.19 3.94
C SER A 368 -14.85 -7.64 3.53
N GLU A 369 -15.39 -7.09 2.44
CA GLU A 369 -16.68 -7.50 1.88
C GLU A 369 -16.66 -8.98 1.48
N ALA A 370 -15.62 -9.44 0.77
CA ALA A 370 -15.52 -10.85 0.37
C ALA A 370 -15.44 -11.80 1.58
N THR A 371 -14.68 -11.43 2.61
CA THR A 371 -14.57 -12.20 3.86
C THR A 371 -15.90 -12.25 4.59
N GLN A 372 -16.64 -11.13 4.64
CA GLN A 372 -17.94 -11.06 5.30
C GLN A 372 -18.99 -11.91 4.57
N ILE A 373 -19.07 -11.82 3.24
CA ILE A 373 -19.93 -12.67 2.40
C ILE A 373 -19.66 -14.14 2.71
N PHE A 374 -18.39 -14.56 2.73
CA PHE A 374 -18.03 -15.94 3.00
C PHE A 374 -18.43 -16.38 4.42
N LYS A 375 -18.19 -15.55 5.44
CA LYS A 375 -18.56 -15.85 6.83
C LYS A 375 -20.07 -15.99 7.01
N THR A 376 -20.84 -15.02 6.54
CA THR A 376 -22.30 -15.04 6.62
C THR A 376 -22.87 -16.29 5.94
N HIS A 377 -22.32 -16.67 4.77
CA HIS A 377 -22.78 -17.88 4.10
C HIS A 377 -22.34 -19.17 4.80
N LYS A 378 -21.13 -19.23 5.36
CA LYS A 378 -20.63 -20.41 6.10
C LYS A 378 -21.43 -20.67 7.38
N GLU A 379 -21.84 -19.62 8.09
CA GLU A 379 -22.76 -19.73 9.24
C GLU A 379 -24.13 -20.25 8.79
N GLN A 380 -24.63 -19.71 7.67
CA GLN A 380 -25.73 -20.24 6.88
C GLN A 380 -25.42 -21.56 6.15
N LEU A 381 -24.42 -22.34 6.54
CA LEU A 381 -24.28 -23.73 6.08
C LEU A 381 -24.09 -24.68 7.28
N LYS A 382 -23.74 -24.13 8.45
CA LYS A 382 -23.45 -24.88 9.67
C LYS A 382 -24.65 -25.08 10.59
N SER A 383 -25.68 -24.22 10.55
CA SER A 383 -26.85 -24.43 11.41
C SER A 383 -27.63 -25.66 10.95
N GLY A 384 -27.70 -26.72 11.75
CA GLY A 384 -28.27 -28.04 11.41
C GLY A 384 -29.70 -28.13 10.84
N LEU A 385 -30.35 -27.00 10.53
CA LEU A 385 -31.51 -26.89 9.65
C LEU A 385 -31.19 -27.15 8.16
N TYR A 386 -29.91 -27.05 7.75
CA TYR A 386 -29.46 -27.19 6.35
C TYR A 386 -29.59 -28.60 5.74
N GLU A 387 -29.63 -29.64 6.56
CA GLU A 387 -29.76 -31.02 6.07
C GLU A 387 -31.21 -31.46 5.85
N LEU A 388 -32.20 -30.70 6.36
CA LEU A 388 -33.58 -31.19 6.46
C LEU A 388 -34.57 -30.59 5.44
N THR A 389 -34.38 -29.37 4.93
CA THR A 389 -35.32 -28.75 3.97
C THR A 389 -34.67 -27.63 3.13
N GLU A 390 -34.80 -27.68 1.79
CA GLU A 390 -34.55 -26.57 0.81
C GLU A 390 -33.11 -26.27 0.29
N LEU A 391 -32.27 -27.31 0.09
CA LEU A 391 -30.90 -27.17 -0.44
C LEU A 391 -30.72 -26.53 -1.84
N PRO A 392 -31.56 -26.80 -2.87
CA PRO A 392 -31.31 -26.26 -4.21
C PRO A 392 -31.60 -24.77 -4.35
N TYR A 393 -32.67 -24.27 -3.72
CA TYR A 393 -33.14 -22.90 -3.90
C TYR A 393 -32.22 -21.88 -3.20
N THR A 394 -31.82 -22.18 -1.96
CA THR A 394 -30.90 -21.34 -1.16
C THR A 394 -29.51 -21.27 -1.81
N SER A 395 -28.96 -22.41 -2.21
CA SER A 395 -27.66 -22.49 -2.93
C SER A 395 -27.69 -21.74 -4.26
N LYS A 396 -28.79 -21.89 -5.02
CA LYS A 396 -29.00 -21.17 -6.29
C LYS A 396 -29.12 -19.66 -6.07
N ASN A 397 -29.84 -19.22 -5.05
CA ASN A 397 -29.98 -17.79 -4.74
C ASN A 397 -28.66 -17.16 -4.31
N PHE A 398 -27.84 -17.88 -3.54
CA PHE A 398 -26.50 -17.43 -3.20
C PHE A 398 -25.58 -17.37 -4.43
N GLY A 399 -25.59 -18.40 -5.28
CA GLY A 399 -24.87 -18.36 -6.57
C GLY A 399 -25.27 -17.16 -7.43
N ASN A 400 -26.58 -16.92 -7.56
CA ASN A 400 -27.13 -15.77 -8.28
C ASN A 400 -26.76 -14.42 -7.65
N SER A 401 -26.63 -14.35 -6.32
CA SER A 401 -26.23 -13.10 -5.66
C SER A 401 -24.75 -12.80 -5.89
N LEU A 402 -23.89 -13.82 -5.84
CA LEU A 402 -22.47 -13.70 -6.16
C LEU A 402 -22.25 -13.16 -7.59
N GLU A 403 -23.05 -13.61 -8.55
CA GLU A 403 -22.95 -13.19 -9.95
C GLU A 403 -23.34 -11.72 -10.18
N LYS A 404 -24.16 -11.14 -9.29
CA LYS A 404 -24.59 -9.73 -9.36
C LYS A 404 -23.60 -8.77 -8.71
N ILE A 405 -22.70 -9.27 -7.86
CA ILE A 405 -21.72 -8.44 -7.17
C ILE A 405 -20.70 -7.95 -8.19
N GLN A 406 -20.59 -6.62 -8.29
CA GLN A 406 -19.57 -5.99 -9.13
C GLN A 406 -18.17 -6.27 -8.59
N PRO A 407 -17.13 -6.37 -9.45
CA PRO A 407 -15.77 -6.63 -8.98
C PRO A 407 -15.21 -5.53 -8.08
N LEU A 408 -15.57 -4.27 -8.33
CA LEU A 408 -15.20 -3.13 -7.48
C LEU A 408 -16.36 -2.75 -6.55
N PRO A 409 -16.07 -2.25 -5.33
CA PRO A 409 -17.09 -1.71 -4.43
C PRO A 409 -17.85 -0.54 -5.09
N PRO A 410 -19.18 -0.38 -4.88
CA PRO A 410 -20.01 0.65 -5.54
C PRO A 410 -19.60 2.12 -5.30
N GLU A 411 -18.71 2.40 -4.34
CA GLU A 411 -18.29 3.75 -3.94
C GLU A 411 -16.77 3.89 -3.99
N PHE A 412 -16.07 3.07 -4.76
CA PHE A 412 -14.60 3.09 -4.77
C PHE A 412 -14.06 4.46 -5.22
N GLU A 413 -14.76 5.17 -6.11
CA GLU A 413 -14.40 6.53 -6.52
C GLU A 413 -14.46 7.54 -5.37
N THR A 414 -15.37 7.33 -4.41
CA THR A 414 -15.45 8.15 -3.20
C THR A 414 -14.19 7.99 -2.35
N GLU A 415 -13.63 6.79 -2.25
CA GLU A 415 -12.35 6.54 -1.58
C GLU A 415 -11.19 7.25 -2.30
N LEU A 416 -11.17 7.16 -3.63
CA LEU A 416 -10.12 7.79 -4.45
C LEU A 416 -10.13 9.32 -4.29
N ILE A 417 -11.31 9.95 -4.35
CA ILE A 417 -11.40 11.42 -4.25
C ILE A 417 -11.07 11.90 -2.84
N ARG A 418 -11.51 11.20 -1.79
CA ARG A 418 -11.16 11.54 -0.40
C ARG A 418 -9.66 11.46 -0.19
N ALA A 419 -9.03 10.35 -0.58
CA ALA A 419 -7.60 10.17 -0.44
C ALA A 419 -6.77 11.22 -1.20
N ARG A 420 -7.31 11.76 -2.31
CA ARG A 420 -6.63 12.80 -3.10
C ARG A 420 -6.66 14.19 -2.44
N TYR A 421 -7.77 14.55 -1.79
CA TYR A 421 -8.01 15.95 -1.41
C TYR A 421 -8.18 16.21 0.09
N GLN A 422 -8.56 15.23 0.90
CA GLN A 422 -8.84 15.44 2.33
C GLN A 422 -7.61 15.98 3.07
N GLY A 423 -6.43 15.38 2.84
CA GLY A 423 -5.18 15.86 3.41
C GLY A 423 -4.84 17.30 2.99
N LYS A 424 -5.03 17.62 1.70
CA LYS A 424 -4.78 18.96 1.15
C LYS A 424 -5.73 20.01 1.72
N ALA A 425 -7.00 19.66 1.91
CA ALA A 425 -7.99 20.54 2.52
C ALA A 425 -7.62 20.84 3.98
N LYS A 426 -7.20 19.81 4.73
CA LYS A 426 -6.71 19.97 6.10
C LYS A 426 -5.46 20.86 6.15
N GLU A 427 -4.47 20.60 5.29
CA GLU A 427 -3.24 21.42 5.20
C GLU A 427 -3.55 22.88 4.86
N ALA A 428 -4.50 23.13 3.95
CA ALA A 428 -4.92 24.48 3.57
C ALA A 428 -5.58 25.26 4.72
N ALA A 429 -6.39 24.59 5.55
CA ALA A 429 -7.01 25.19 6.74
C ALA A 429 -5.98 25.41 7.87
N GLU A 430 -5.17 24.39 8.19
CA GLU A 430 -4.17 24.45 9.25
C GLU A 430 -3.07 25.48 8.95
N GLY A 431 -2.66 25.62 7.69
CA GLY A 431 -1.70 26.64 7.25
C GLY A 431 -2.17 28.08 7.51
N ARG A 432 -3.47 28.29 7.71
CA ARG A 432 -4.09 29.60 8.05
C ARG A 432 -4.49 29.70 9.52
N GLY A 433 -4.16 28.68 10.33
CA GLY A 433 -4.52 28.60 11.74
C GLY A 433 -6.02 28.41 11.97
N VAL A 434 -6.72 27.76 11.03
CA VAL A 434 -8.15 27.45 11.13
C VAL A 434 -8.34 25.95 11.32
N TYR A 435 -9.13 25.59 12.32
CA TYR A 435 -9.59 24.22 12.48
C TYR A 435 -10.82 23.99 11.60
N ASN A 436 -10.72 23.11 10.60
CA ASN A 436 -11.85 22.65 9.80
C ASN A 436 -12.12 21.16 10.11
N PRO A 437 -13.18 20.83 10.87
CA PRO A 437 -13.57 19.45 11.10
C PRO A 437 -14.42 18.84 9.97
N HIS A 438 -14.79 19.64 8.95
CA HIS A 438 -15.79 19.26 7.96
C HIS A 438 -15.16 18.74 6.67
N ASP A 439 -15.39 17.45 6.41
CA ASP A 439 -15.15 16.84 5.10
C ASP A 439 -16.42 16.93 4.25
N PRO A 440 -16.30 17.14 2.92
CA PRO A 440 -17.44 17.12 2.03
C PRO A 440 -18.25 15.82 2.14
N ASN A 441 -19.54 15.92 2.44
CA ASN A 441 -20.42 14.75 2.56
C ASN A 441 -20.55 13.97 1.24
N ASN A 442 -20.62 14.69 0.11
CA ASN A 442 -20.64 14.13 -1.25
C ASN A 442 -19.46 14.69 -2.08
N PRO A 443 -18.23 14.17 -1.90
CA PRO A 443 -17.03 14.74 -2.51
C PRO A 443 -17.05 14.61 -4.05
N LEU A 444 -17.62 13.53 -4.60
CA LEU A 444 -17.75 13.35 -6.05
C LEU A 444 -18.68 14.41 -6.65
N GLY A 445 -19.85 14.59 -6.05
CA GLY A 445 -20.82 15.60 -6.50
C GLY A 445 -20.27 17.03 -6.37
N ALA A 446 -19.56 17.31 -5.28
CA ALA A 446 -18.84 18.56 -5.05
C ALA A 446 -17.80 18.84 -6.14
N PHE A 447 -16.93 17.88 -6.43
CA PHE A 447 -15.94 18.03 -7.49
C PHE A 447 -16.56 18.17 -8.88
N SER A 448 -17.63 17.43 -9.18
CA SER A 448 -18.40 17.58 -10.42
C SER A 448 -18.99 19.01 -10.55
N ALA A 449 -19.53 19.56 -9.47
CA ALA A 449 -20.02 20.94 -9.42
C ALA A 449 -18.87 21.96 -9.62
N ALA A 450 -17.73 21.75 -8.97
CA ALA A 450 -16.55 22.61 -9.13
C ALA A 450 -16.06 22.61 -10.59
N ARG A 451 -16.04 21.45 -11.25
CA ARG A 451 -15.71 21.34 -12.68
C ARG A 451 -16.67 22.12 -13.58
N ARG A 452 -17.97 22.09 -13.29
CA ARG A 452 -18.95 22.90 -14.03
C ARG A 452 -18.71 24.39 -13.83
N ALA A 453 -18.42 24.80 -12.60
CA ALA A 453 -18.12 26.19 -12.28
C ALA A 453 -16.85 26.68 -13.01
N VAL A 454 -15.74 25.94 -12.91
CA VAL A 454 -14.48 26.31 -13.59
C VAL A 454 -14.65 26.39 -15.10
N LYS A 455 -15.46 25.52 -15.72
CA LYS A 455 -15.77 25.57 -17.16
C LYS A 455 -16.51 26.84 -17.59
N LYS A 456 -17.23 27.53 -16.68
CA LYS A 456 -17.87 28.83 -16.98
C LYS A 456 -16.84 29.95 -17.19
N GLY A 457 -15.62 29.79 -16.67
CA GLY A 457 -14.50 30.71 -16.91
C GLY A 457 -14.41 31.86 -15.90
N PHE A 458 -14.43 31.54 -14.61
CA PHE A 458 -14.11 32.49 -13.54
C PHE A 458 -12.61 32.77 -13.47
N ASP A 459 -12.25 33.96 -13.02
CA ASP A 459 -10.85 34.37 -12.86
C ASP A 459 -10.25 33.89 -11.53
N VAL A 460 -11.07 33.81 -10.48
CA VAL A 460 -10.64 33.49 -9.11
C VAL A 460 -11.76 32.87 -8.29
N ALA A 461 -11.43 31.89 -7.43
CA ALA A 461 -12.31 31.38 -6.39
C ALA A 461 -12.04 32.11 -5.07
N LEU A 462 -13.08 32.66 -4.44
CA LEU A 462 -13.01 33.17 -3.08
C LEU A 462 -13.53 32.10 -2.12
N ILE A 463 -12.60 31.47 -1.40
CA ILE A 463 -12.87 30.42 -0.43
C ILE A 463 -13.30 31.03 0.89
N VAL A 464 -14.48 30.64 1.38
CA VAL A 464 -15.01 31.13 2.66
C VAL A 464 -14.94 30.02 3.70
N GLY A 465 -14.01 30.16 4.64
CA GLY A 465 -13.83 29.22 5.73
C GLY A 465 -14.77 29.46 6.93
N PRO A 466 -14.82 28.51 7.86
CA PRO A 466 -13.93 27.34 7.94
C PRO A 466 -14.29 26.19 6.98
N GLU A 467 -15.57 25.99 6.65
CA GLU A 467 -16.05 24.83 5.90
C GLU A 467 -15.63 24.86 4.42
N GLY A 468 -15.62 26.05 3.79
CA GLY A 468 -15.21 26.22 2.39
C GLY A 468 -13.78 25.75 2.09
N PHE A 469 -12.89 25.69 3.10
CA PHE A 469 -11.54 25.13 2.95
C PHE A 469 -11.55 23.65 2.56
N GLY A 470 -12.65 22.93 2.82
CA GLY A 470 -12.87 21.57 2.33
C GLY A 470 -12.82 21.43 0.80
N TYR A 471 -13.10 22.52 0.08
CA TYR A 471 -13.28 22.53 -1.38
C TYR A 471 -12.14 23.23 -2.13
N GLU A 472 -11.31 24.04 -1.47
CA GLU A 472 -10.19 24.77 -2.06
C GLU A 472 -9.28 23.87 -2.96
N PRO A 473 -8.89 22.65 -2.53
CA PRO A 473 -8.04 21.80 -3.36
C PRO A 473 -8.66 21.40 -4.71
N TYR A 474 -9.99 21.38 -4.83
CA TYR A 474 -10.65 21.07 -6.10
C TYR A 474 -10.38 22.17 -7.12
N PHE A 475 -10.50 23.44 -6.72
CA PHE A 475 -10.32 24.58 -7.60
C PHE A 475 -8.87 24.77 -8.02
N LEU A 476 -7.94 24.62 -7.08
CA LEU A 476 -6.50 24.65 -7.37
C LEU A 476 -6.12 23.56 -8.38
N ASP A 477 -6.59 22.33 -8.20
CA ASP A 477 -6.29 21.20 -9.11
C ASP A 477 -6.97 21.32 -10.49
N LEU A 478 -8.05 22.10 -10.57
CA LEU A 478 -8.70 22.48 -11.81
C LEU A 478 -8.07 23.73 -12.48
N GLY A 479 -7.02 24.30 -11.87
CA GLY A 479 -6.26 25.42 -12.42
C GLY A 479 -6.84 26.80 -12.13
N MET A 480 -7.78 26.92 -11.19
CA MET A 480 -8.36 28.19 -10.78
C MET A 480 -7.61 28.75 -9.55
N PRO A 481 -7.08 29.98 -9.62
CA PRO A 481 -6.49 30.66 -8.46
C PRO A 481 -7.50 30.82 -7.33
N THR A 482 -7.04 30.78 -6.08
CA THR A 482 -7.87 30.95 -4.89
C THR A 482 -7.40 32.11 -4.02
N VAL A 483 -8.35 32.77 -3.37
CA VAL A 483 -8.14 33.69 -2.25
C VAL A 483 -9.05 33.27 -1.11
N ALA A 484 -8.66 33.51 0.13
CA ALA A 484 -9.34 32.96 1.29
C ALA A 484 -9.70 34.01 2.35
N VAL A 485 -10.86 33.79 2.96
CA VAL A 485 -11.31 34.47 4.18
C VAL A 485 -11.88 33.44 5.16
N ASN A 486 -12.02 33.82 6.43
CA ASN A 486 -12.74 33.03 7.44
C ASN A 486 -13.90 33.82 7.99
N ILE A 487 -15.10 33.25 7.95
CA ILE A 487 -16.30 33.78 8.60
C ILE A 487 -16.90 32.63 9.42
N PRO A 488 -16.42 32.41 10.65
CA PRO A 488 -16.92 31.32 11.47
C PRO A 488 -18.41 31.51 11.81
N GLU A 489 -19.11 30.40 12.04
CA GLU A 489 -20.46 30.45 12.61
C GLU A 489 -20.46 31.21 13.94
N SER A 490 -21.53 31.98 14.17
CA SER A 490 -21.77 32.75 15.39
C SER A 490 -23.09 32.35 16.01
N GLY A 491 -23.23 32.56 17.33
CA GLY A 491 -24.49 32.31 18.03
C GLY A 491 -25.62 33.20 17.51
N GLU A 492 -26.86 32.82 17.82
CA GLU A 492 -28.04 33.62 17.50
C GLU A 492 -27.93 35.01 18.17
N GLY A 493 -28.04 36.08 17.38
CA GLY A 493 -27.90 37.47 17.86
C GLY A 493 -26.46 38.02 17.92
N GLU A 494 -25.45 37.20 17.61
CA GLU A 494 -24.05 37.65 17.55
C GLU A 494 -23.67 38.14 16.15
N THR A 495 -22.86 39.20 16.08
CA THR A 495 -22.33 39.69 14.80
C THR A 495 -21.18 38.80 14.34
N ARG A 496 -21.28 38.25 13.13
CA ARG A 496 -20.20 37.45 12.54
C ARG A 496 -18.94 38.29 12.34
N THR A 497 -17.80 37.70 12.70
CA THR A 497 -16.49 38.29 12.46
C THR A 497 -15.93 37.78 11.13
N ILE A 498 -15.08 38.57 10.49
CA ILE A 498 -14.34 38.16 9.30
C ILE A 498 -12.84 38.28 9.56
N LYS A 499 -12.09 37.26 9.17
CA LYS A 499 -10.63 37.27 9.12
C LYS A 499 -10.19 37.14 7.67
N LEU A 500 -9.43 38.10 7.18
CA LEU A 500 -8.84 38.04 5.84
C LEU A 500 -7.51 37.29 5.92
N PHE A 501 -7.31 36.32 5.04
CA PHE A 501 -6.01 35.65 4.88
C PHE A 501 -5.25 36.16 3.67
N ASP A 502 -5.99 36.52 2.63
CA ASP A 502 -5.45 37.06 1.38
C ASP A 502 -5.96 38.48 1.13
N ASP A 503 -5.25 39.22 0.26
CA ASP A 503 -5.66 40.56 -0.15
C ASP A 503 -6.84 40.49 -1.14
N LEU A 504 -7.99 41.01 -0.73
CA LEU A 504 -9.21 41.03 -1.55
C LEU A 504 -9.14 42.03 -2.72
N SER A 505 -8.10 42.87 -2.80
CA SER A 505 -7.87 43.72 -3.98
C SER A 505 -7.68 42.88 -5.26
N ALA A 506 -7.27 41.61 -5.13
CA ALA A 506 -7.19 40.64 -6.22
C ALA A 506 -8.54 40.36 -6.93
N LEU A 507 -9.67 40.71 -6.31
CA LEU A 507 -11.02 40.53 -6.87
C LEU A 507 -11.43 41.64 -7.85
N ARG A 508 -10.67 42.74 -7.93
CA ARG A 508 -11.09 43.94 -8.67
C ARG A 508 -11.25 43.68 -10.17
N GLY A 509 -12.45 43.95 -10.69
CA GLY A 509 -12.80 43.73 -12.09
C GLY A 509 -12.76 42.27 -12.54
N LYS A 510 -12.73 41.32 -11.60
CA LYS A 510 -12.67 39.88 -11.87
C LYS A 510 -14.04 39.22 -11.81
N LYS A 511 -14.20 38.11 -12.54
CA LYS A 511 -15.31 37.17 -12.35
C LYS A 511 -14.98 36.27 -11.17
N VAL A 512 -15.72 36.41 -10.09
CA VAL A 512 -15.42 35.76 -8.81
C VAL A 512 -16.44 34.67 -8.53
N LEU A 513 -15.96 33.46 -8.28
CA LEU A 513 -16.77 32.37 -7.73
C LEU A 513 -16.57 32.33 -6.22
N VAL A 514 -17.61 32.66 -5.45
CA VAL A 514 -17.61 32.50 -3.99
C VAL A 514 -17.88 31.04 -3.65
N VAL A 515 -17.03 30.44 -2.83
CA VAL A 515 -17.06 29.01 -2.48
C VAL A 515 -17.44 28.85 -1.02
N GLU A 516 -18.61 28.25 -0.81
CA GLU A 516 -19.20 27.98 0.51
C GLU A 516 -19.65 26.51 0.61
N ASP A 517 -19.85 26.03 1.83
CA ASP A 517 -20.38 24.68 2.06
C ASP A 517 -21.91 24.63 1.86
N ASP A 518 -22.64 25.41 2.65
CA ASP A 518 -24.09 25.52 2.56
C ASP A 518 -24.64 26.91 2.91
N ILE A 519 -25.93 27.10 2.63
CA ILE A 519 -26.66 28.32 2.96
C ILE A 519 -27.91 27.96 3.75
N ARG A 520 -27.94 28.43 5.00
CA ARG A 520 -29.09 28.32 5.90
C ARG A 520 -29.81 29.63 6.10
N THR A 521 -29.10 30.72 6.36
CA THR A 521 -29.68 32.05 6.68
C THR A 521 -29.20 33.16 5.77
N GLY A 522 -28.13 32.94 4.98
CA GLY A 522 -27.49 33.97 4.15
C GLY A 522 -26.54 34.91 4.92
N ALA A 523 -26.43 34.78 6.24
CA ALA A 523 -25.65 35.69 7.08
C ALA A 523 -24.14 35.70 6.73
N THR A 524 -23.55 34.55 6.36
CA THR A 524 -22.15 34.49 5.89
C THR A 524 -21.96 35.35 4.65
N LEU A 525 -22.83 35.16 3.65
CA LEU A 525 -22.74 35.84 2.37
C LEU A 525 -22.99 37.34 2.49
N GLN A 526 -23.96 37.76 3.31
CA GLN A 526 -24.18 39.19 3.56
C GLN A 526 -22.94 39.84 4.18
N LYS A 527 -22.34 39.19 5.19
CA LYS A 527 -21.13 39.70 5.82
C LYS A 527 -19.94 39.75 4.86
N LEU A 528 -19.84 38.75 3.99
CA LEU A 528 -18.82 38.68 2.95
C LEU A 528 -18.97 39.82 1.93
N LEU A 529 -20.21 40.10 1.48
CA LEU A 529 -20.49 41.15 0.50
C LEU A 529 -20.08 42.55 0.99
N GLU A 530 -20.17 42.84 2.30
CA GLU A 530 -19.65 44.09 2.89
C GLU A 530 -18.16 44.31 2.60
N GLN A 531 -17.38 43.23 2.44
CA GLN A 531 -15.94 43.26 2.20
C GLN A 531 -15.59 43.13 0.72
N ILE A 532 -16.40 42.43 -0.07
CA ILE A 532 -16.18 42.24 -1.51
C ILE A 532 -16.58 43.48 -2.31
N LYS A 533 -17.75 44.08 -2.02
CA LYS A 533 -18.31 45.18 -2.84
C LYS A 533 -17.34 46.35 -3.06
N PRO A 534 -16.56 46.81 -2.06
CA PRO A 534 -15.57 47.88 -2.26
C PRO A 534 -14.47 47.56 -3.30
N ASN A 535 -14.25 46.28 -3.60
CA ASN A 535 -13.29 45.85 -4.61
C ASN A 535 -13.87 45.81 -6.02
N GLU A 536 -15.17 46.03 -6.21
CA GLU A 536 -15.82 46.12 -7.53
C GLU A 536 -15.52 44.89 -8.43
N PRO A 537 -15.89 43.67 -8.03
CA PRO A 537 -15.80 42.51 -8.92
C PRO A 537 -16.72 42.71 -10.14
N ALA A 538 -16.34 42.14 -11.28
CA ALA A 538 -17.11 42.25 -12.52
C ALA A 538 -18.34 41.33 -12.53
N GLU A 539 -18.26 40.18 -11.86
CA GLU A 539 -19.32 39.16 -11.75
C GLU A 539 -19.15 38.43 -10.42
N LEU A 540 -20.26 38.12 -9.75
CA LEU A 540 -20.29 37.31 -8.54
C LEU A 540 -21.24 36.13 -8.75
N ASP A 541 -20.69 34.93 -8.64
CA ASP A 541 -21.46 33.69 -8.62
C ASP A 541 -21.08 32.85 -7.42
N LEU A 542 -21.91 31.87 -7.13
CA LEU A 542 -21.81 31.08 -5.92
C LEU A 542 -21.60 29.60 -6.23
N TYR A 543 -20.71 28.96 -5.51
CA TYR A 543 -20.56 27.51 -5.43
C TYR A 543 -20.98 27.03 -4.05
N LEU A 544 -21.76 25.95 -4.01
CA LEU A 544 -22.24 25.32 -2.79
C LEU A 544 -21.82 23.85 -2.75
N GLY A 545 -21.03 23.50 -1.74
CA GLY A 545 -20.40 22.20 -1.55
C GLY A 545 -21.32 21.08 -1.06
N GLN A 546 -22.45 21.39 -0.42
CA GLN A 546 -23.48 20.42 -0.06
C GLN A 546 -24.54 20.24 -1.15
N SER A 547 -25.20 19.08 -1.12
CA SER A 547 -26.35 18.78 -1.99
C SER A 547 -27.43 19.85 -1.91
N ILE A 548 -28.11 20.11 -3.03
CA ILE A 548 -29.26 21.03 -3.12
C ILE A 548 -30.31 20.81 -2.02
N ASN A 549 -30.47 19.57 -1.54
CA ASN A 549 -31.40 19.22 -0.46
C ASN A 549 -31.06 19.85 0.90
N TYR A 550 -29.83 20.35 1.07
CA TYR A 550 -29.39 21.02 2.29
C TYR A 550 -29.39 22.55 2.15
N GLN A 551 -29.69 23.09 0.97
CA GLN A 551 -29.59 24.53 0.70
C GLN A 551 -30.95 25.21 0.87
N LYS A 552 -30.95 26.40 1.50
CA LYS A 552 -32.05 27.35 1.44
C LYS A 552 -31.72 28.43 0.41
N ILE A 553 -31.96 28.11 -0.85
CA ILE A 553 -31.59 28.93 -2.02
C ILE A 553 -32.25 30.32 -1.97
N GLU A 554 -33.43 30.43 -1.34
CA GLU A 554 -34.12 31.69 -1.10
C GLU A 554 -33.34 32.69 -0.24
N ASN A 555 -32.31 32.24 0.48
CA ASN A 555 -31.45 33.08 1.32
C ASN A 555 -30.15 33.50 0.62
N ILE A 556 -30.00 33.22 -0.68
CA ILE A 556 -28.87 33.72 -1.48
C ILE A 556 -29.13 35.21 -1.79
N PRO A 557 -28.19 36.13 -1.49
CA PRO A 557 -28.30 37.53 -1.86
C PRO A 557 -28.43 37.74 -3.38
N GLU A 558 -29.18 38.76 -3.79
CA GLU A 558 -29.42 39.09 -5.22
C GLU A 558 -28.14 39.46 -5.99
N ASP A 559 -27.06 39.80 -5.28
CA ASP A 559 -25.74 40.07 -5.86
C ASP A 559 -25.13 38.85 -6.59
N PHE A 560 -25.60 37.62 -6.29
CA PHE A 560 -25.12 36.40 -6.93
C PHE A 560 -25.99 36.04 -8.14
N THR A 561 -25.40 36.02 -9.33
CA THR A 561 -26.17 35.87 -10.58
C THR A 561 -26.44 34.43 -11.00
N ASP A 562 -25.60 33.49 -10.56
CA ASP A 562 -25.71 32.06 -10.83
C ASP A 562 -25.24 31.24 -9.63
N THR A 563 -25.66 29.97 -9.55
CA THR A 563 -25.30 29.08 -8.44
C THR A 563 -24.96 27.66 -8.92
N PHE A 564 -23.76 27.21 -8.56
CA PHE A 564 -23.23 25.88 -8.79
C PHE A 564 -23.40 25.02 -7.55
N VAL A 565 -24.44 24.20 -7.53
CA VAL A 565 -24.76 23.32 -6.40
C VAL A 565 -24.49 21.85 -6.74
N VAL A 566 -24.20 21.06 -5.70
CA VAL A 566 -24.06 19.62 -5.80
C VAL A 566 -25.39 18.95 -6.14
N LYS A 567 -25.35 18.10 -7.18
CA LYS A 567 -26.45 17.21 -7.56
C LYS A 567 -26.30 15.85 -6.85
N THR A 568 -27.42 15.14 -6.69
CA THR A 568 -27.47 13.84 -6.01
C THR A 568 -27.01 12.64 -6.85
N ASP A 569 -26.74 12.83 -8.15
CA ASP A 569 -26.28 11.77 -9.05
C ASP A 569 -24.79 11.46 -8.86
N THR A 570 -24.50 10.51 -7.97
CA THR A 570 -23.13 10.05 -7.66
C THR A 570 -22.53 9.17 -8.75
N VAL A 571 -23.35 8.48 -9.55
CA VAL A 571 -22.87 7.57 -10.61
C VAL A 571 -22.23 8.38 -11.73
N THR A 572 -22.95 9.41 -12.22
CA THR A 572 -22.41 10.31 -13.26
C THR A 572 -21.19 11.06 -12.75
N ALA A 573 -21.23 11.57 -11.50
CA ALA A 573 -20.09 12.24 -10.89
C ALA A 573 -18.85 11.31 -10.76
N GLY A 574 -19.07 10.01 -10.46
CA GLY A 574 -18.03 8.99 -10.45
C GLY A 574 -17.39 8.80 -11.83
N ILE A 575 -18.20 8.67 -12.89
CA ILE A 575 -17.70 8.57 -14.28
C ILE A 575 -16.85 9.80 -14.63
N GLU A 576 -17.37 11.00 -14.38
CA GLU A 576 -16.67 12.25 -14.65
C GLU A 576 -15.31 12.33 -13.91
N PHE A 577 -15.26 11.85 -12.66
CA PHE A 577 -14.02 11.83 -11.88
C PHE A 577 -13.00 10.85 -12.46
N ARG A 578 -13.42 9.65 -12.91
CA ARG A 578 -12.51 8.71 -13.58
C ARG A 578 -11.95 9.28 -14.88
N ASP A 579 -12.80 9.95 -15.67
CA ASP A 579 -12.35 10.62 -16.90
C ASP A 579 -11.38 11.77 -16.60
N TYR A 580 -11.61 12.50 -15.51
CA TYR A 580 -10.68 13.50 -15.01
C TYR A 580 -9.31 12.88 -14.68
N LEU A 581 -9.26 11.85 -13.82
CA LEU A 581 -8.02 11.16 -13.48
C LEU A 581 -7.27 10.70 -14.74
N LYS A 582 -7.98 10.08 -15.68
CA LYS A 582 -7.40 9.62 -16.95
C LYS A 582 -6.80 10.77 -17.77
N SER A 583 -7.49 11.91 -17.88
CA SER A 583 -6.96 13.08 -18.60
C SER A 583 -5.71 13.68 -17.95
N ARG A 584 -5.56 13.48 -16.63
CA ARG A 584 -4.37 13.84 -15.85
C ARG A 584 -3.27 12.77 -15.90
N GLY A 585 -3.45 11.68 -16.66
CA GLY A 585 -2.48 10.59 -16.77
C GLY A 585 -2.43 9.68 -15.54
N LEU A 586 -3.40 9.81 -14.62
CA LEU A 586 -3.53 8.94 -13.45
C LEU A 586 -4.31 7.69 -13.85
N LYS A 587 -3.76 6.53 -13.51
CA LYS A 587 -4.32 5.23 -13.87
C LYS A 587 -4.95 4.57 -12.66
N ILE A 588 -6.21 4.18 -12.77
CA ILE A 588 -6.89 3.38 -11.73
C ILE A 588 -6.44 1.92 -11.81
N LEU A 589 -6.22 1.42 -13.04
CA LEU A 589 -5.79 0.05 -13.30
C LEU A 589 -4.36 0.04 -13.87
N LYS A 590 -3.62 -1.02 -13.58
CA LYS A 590 -2.23 -1.22 -14.05
C LYS A 590 -2.12 -1.31 -15.58
N ASP A 591 -3.16 -1.80 -16.25
CA ASP A 591 -3.18 -2.08 -17.70
C ASP A 591 -3.64 -0.90 -18.59
N GLN A 592 -4.09 0.19 -17.96
CA GLN A 592 -4.58 1.41 -18.62
C GLN A 592 -3.52 2.19 -19.41
#